data_AF-A0A2G4G8K8-F1
#
_entry.id   AF-A0A2G4G8K8-F1
#
_cell.length_a   1.000
_cell.length_b   1.000
_cell.length_c   1.000
_cell.angle_alpha   90.00
_cell.angle_beta   90.00
_cell.angle_gamma   90.00
#
_symmetry.space_group_name_H-M   'P 1'
#
loop_
_entity.id
_entity.type
_entity.pdbx_description
1 polymer ?
#
loop_
_entity_poly.entity_id
_entity_poly.type
_entity_poly.pdbx_seq_one_letter_code
_entity_poly.pdbx_strand_id
1 'polypeptide(L)'
;MKRRKREGPVVARENDMFEITLSSDDRSTLLRFVDELSEILAMGPDDARLRRLFPTAYHENPEHDAEYQGYMRDELTQSRAASIAVVKEVLESTELITAGQLHAFMTVLNNLRLVLGTLLDVGEDDFEDDIDENDPAFGQWQLYGYLGWLLEWTISALSGEDN
;
A
#
# COMPACT_ATOMS: atom_id res chain seq x y z
N MET A 1 24.96 -7.57 26.83
CA MET A 1 23.50 -7.30 26.91
C MET A 1 22.97 -7.34 25.49
N LYS A 2 22.12 -8.32 25.15
CA LYS A 2 21.46 -8.35 23.83
C LYS A 2 20.52 -7.15 23.76
N ARG A 3 20.75 -6.21 22.84
CA ARG A 3 19.79 -5.15 22.54
C ARG A 3 18.47 -5.84 22.18
N ARG A 4 17.43 -5.58 22.96
CA ARG A 4 16.07 -6.03 22.61
C ARG A 4 15.71 -5.20 21.36
N LYS A 5 15.66 -5.87 20.19
CA LYS A 5 15.22 -5.24 18.93
C LYS A 5 13.89 -4.54 19.21
N ARG A 6 13.71 -3.30 18.73
CA ARG A 6 12.39 -2.67 18.74
C ARG A 6 11.50 -3.55 17.87
N GLU A 7 10.47 -4.16 18.45
CA GLU A 7 9.53 -4.98 17.68
C GLU A 7 8.56 -4.01 16.99
N GLY A 8 8.81 -3.74 15.71
CA GLY A 8 7.89 -3.01 14.85
C GLY A 8 6.70 -3.87 14.43
N PRO A 9 5.76 -3.31 13.65
CA PRO A 9 4.58 -4.01 13.14
C PRO A 9 4.91 -5.12 12.15
N VAL A 10 6.13 -5.17 11.60
CA VAL A 10 6.60 -6.23 10.70
C VAL A 10 7.96 -6.72 11.18
N VAL A 11 8.07 -8.02 11.43
CA VAL A 11 9.28 -8.63 12.01
C VAL A 11 9.72 -9.82 11.18
N ALA A 12 10.98 -9.81 10.73
CA ALA A 12 11.59 -10.97 10.11
C ALA A 12 11.83 -12.09 11.15
N ARG A 13 11.47 -13.32 10.77
CA ARG A 13 11.63 -14.56 11.53
C ARG A 13 12.60 -15.50 10.79
N GLU A 14 12.82 -16.68 11.34
CA GLU A 14 13.69 -17.69 10.72
C GLU A 14 13.10 -18.20 9.40
N ASN A 15 13.96 -18.73 8.51
CA ASN A 15 13.57 -19.35 7.24
C ASN A 15 12.80 -18.43 6.26
N ASP A 16 13.15 -17.15 6.20
CA ASP A 16 12.54 -16.17 5.27
C ASP A 16 11.01 -16.02 5.47
N MET A 17 10.61 -16.15 6.74
CA MET A 17 9.24 -15.95 7.21
C MET A 17 9.13 -14.62 7.96
N PHE A 18 7.93 -14.06 7.99
CA PHE A 18 7.67 -12.75 8.57
C PHE A 18 6.43 -12.80 9.46
N GLU A 19 6.42 -11.95 10.49
CA GLU A 19 5.27 -11.78 11.37
C GLU A 19 4.75 -10.35 11.24
N ILE A 20 3.44 -10.19 11.10
CA ILE A 20 2.76 -8.90 11.10
C ILE A 20 2.04 -8.72 12.45
N THR A 21 2.59 -7.83 13.27
CA THR A 21 2.14 -7.51 14.63
C THR A 21 1.18 -6.33 14.60
N LEU A 22 -0.08 -6.58 14.23
CA LEU A 22 -1.16 -5.59 14.20
C LEU A 22 -2.28 -6.00 15.16
N SER A 23 -2.95 -5.02 15.77
CA SER A 23 -4.13 -5.26 16.60
C SER A 23 -5.29 -5.81 15.76
N SER A 24 -6.29 -6.43 16.41
CA SER A 24 -7.51 -6.87 15.72
C SER A 24 -8.23 -5.71 15.03
N ASP A 25 -8.22 -4.54 15.66
CA ASP A 25 -8.92 -3.35 15.18
C ASP A 25 -8.20 -2.77 13.97
N ASP A 26 -6.86 -2.71 13.99
CA ASP A 26 -6.05 -2.30 12.84
C ASP A 26 -6.22 -3.26 11.66
N ARG A 27 -6.21 -4.57 11.91
CA ARG A 27 -6.46 -5.60 10.88
C ARG A 27 -7.84 -5.42 10.25
N SER A 28 -8.87 -5.25 11.06
CA SER A 28 -10.24 -5.04 10.59
C SER A 28 -10.38 -3.74 9.78
N THR A 29 -9.65 -2.69 10.17
CA THR A 29 -9.66 -1.40 9.50
C THR A 29 -8.92 -1.47 8.16
N LEU A 30 -7.74 -2.09 8.12
CA LEU A 30 -7.02 -2.35 6.88
C LEU A 30 -7.82 -3.23 5.93
N LEU A 31 -8.52 -4.26 6.41
CA LEU A 31 -9.40 -5.08 5.57
C LEU A 31 -10.47 -4.23 4.86
N ARG A 32 -11.12 -3.31 5.57
CA ARG A 32 -12.09 -2.39 4.96
C ARG A 32 -11.44 -1.51 3.88
N PHE A 33 -10.25 -0.97 4.12
CA PHE A 33 -9.56 -0.19 3.08
C PHE A 33 -9.14 -1.03 1.88
N VAL A 34 -8.75 -2.28 2.10
CA VAL A 34 -8.44 -3.23 1.02
C VAL A 34 -9.69 -3.58 0.21
N ASP A 35 -10.86 -3.70 0.85
CA ASP A 35 -12.15 -3.84 0.18
C ASP A 35 -12.49 -2.60 -0.66
N GLU A 36 -12.37 -1.41 -0.08
CA GLU A 36 -12.57 -0.14 -0.80
C GLU A 36 -11.63 -0.03 -2.01
N LEU A 37 -10.35 -0.39 -1.88
CA LEU A 37 -9.41 -0.42 -3.00
C LEU A 37 -9.88 -1.38 -4.10
N SER A 38 -10.36 -2.56 -3.73
CA SER A 38 -10.89 -3.55 -4.68
C SER A 38 -12.09 -2.99 -5.44
N GLU A 39 -12.98 -2.27 -4.77
CA GLU A 39 -14.14 -1.62 -5.40
C GLU A 39 -13.72 -0.51 -6.37
N ILE A 40 -12.74 0.32 -5.97
CA ILE A 40 -12.21 1.38 -6.85
C ILE A 40 -11.57 0.77 -8.09
N LEU A 41 -10.77 -0.29 -7.95
CA LEU A 41 -10.17 -0.99 -9.09
C LEU A 41 -11.23 -1.57 -10.04
N ALA A 42 -12.36 -2.04 -9.49
CA ALA A 42 -13.46 -2.58 -10.29
C ALA A 42 -14.25 -1.51 -11.07
N MET A 43 -14.20 -0.23 -10.66
CA MET A 43 -14.77 0.89 -11.44
C MET A 43 -14.03 1.12 -12.77
N GLY A 44 -12.81 0.59 -12.86
CA GLY A 44 -12.01 0.59 -14.07
C GLY A 44 -10.92 1.69 -14.08
N PRO A 45 -9.98 1.57 -15.02
CA PRO A 45 -8.74 2.36 -15.05
C PRO A 45 -8.92 3.87 -15.22
N ASP A 46 -10.07 4.32 -15.71
CA ASP A 46 -10.36 5.74 -15.98
C ASP A 46 -10.81 6.51 -14.73
N ASP A 47 -10.97 5.83 -13.58
CA ASP A 47 -11.29 6.47 -12.32
C ASP A 47 -10.17 7.45 -11.92
N ALA A 48 -10.54 8.70 -11.66
CA ALA A 48 -9.58 9.77 -11.34
C ALA A 48 -8.70 9.44 -10.11
N ARG A 49 -9.19 8.61 -9.18
CA ARG A 49 -8.48 8.16 -7.98
C ARG A 49 -7.34 7.18 -8.30
N LEU A 50 -7.42 6.50 -9.44
CA LEU A 50 -6.42 5.53 -9.89
C LEU A 50 -5.32 6.15 -10.75
N ARG A 51 -5.34 7.47 -10.98
CA ARG A 51 -4.40 8.16 -11.87
C ARG A 51 -2.93 7.85 -11.53
N ARG A 52 -2.56 7.85 -10.25
CA ARG A 52 -1.19 7.53 -9.82
C ARG A 52 -0.84 6.04 -9.89
N LEU A 53 -1.83 5.14 -10.02
CA LEU A 53 -1.63 3.70 -10.19
C LEU A 53 -1.39 3.33 -11.67
N PHE A 54 -1.79 4.18 -12.60
CA PHE A 54 -1.58 4.01 -14.04
C PHE A 54 -0.93 5.27 -14.62
N PRO A 55 0.34 5.55 -14.28
CA PRO A 55 1.03 6.74 -14.75
C PRO A 55 1.21 6.71 -16.27
N THR A 56 1.21 7.88 -16.89
CA THR A 56 1.60 8.09 -18.28
C THR A 56 3.04 7.59 -18.48
N ALA A 57 3.25 6.68 -19.42
CA ALA A 57 4.57 6.14 -19.76
C ALA A 57 5.27 7.00 -20.81
N TYR A 58 4.50 7.60 -21.74
CA TYR A 58 5.03 8.43 -22.82
C TYR A 58 4.40 9.83 -22.83
N HIS A 59 5.00 10.77 -22.09
CA HIS A 59 4.49 12.15 -22.00
C HIS A 59 4.51 12.91 -23.35
N GLU A 60 5.47 12.61 -24.22
CA GLU A 60 5.67 13.32 -25.49
C GLU A 60 4.97 12.64 -26.68
N ASN A 61 4.36 11.47 -26.49
CA ASN A 61 3.69 10.72 -27.56
C ASN A 61 2.36 10.10 -27.06
N PRO A 62 1.25 10.84 -27.14
CA PRO A 62 -0.05 10.39 -26.66
C PRO A 62 -0.58 9.12 -27.36
N GLU A 63 -0.27 8.93 -28.64
CA GLU A 63 -0.70 7.74 -29.39
C GLU A 63 0.00 6.48 -28.87
N HIS A 64 1.32 6.57 -28.65
CA HIS A 64 2.09 5.46 -28.11
C HIS A 64 1.79 5.19 -26.63
N ASP A 65 1.49 6.23 -25.84
CA ASP A 65 0.99 6.06 -24.48
C ASP A 65 -0.34 5.30 -24.47
N ALA A 66 -1.29 5.68 -25.32
CA ALA A 66 -2.59 4.99 -25.40
C ALA A 66 -2.45 3.50 -25.74
N GLU A 67 -1.57 3.16 -26.68
CA GLU A 67 -1.28 1.76 -27.03
C GLU A 67 -0.61 1.01 -25.87
N TYR A 68 0.42 1.59 -25.25
CA TYR A 68 1.11 1.01 -24.10
C TYR A 68 0.16 0.76 -22.93
N GLN A 69 -0.67 1.75 -22.61
CA GLN A 69 -1.66 1.67 -21.56
C GLN A 69 -2.72 0.59 -21.87
N GLY A 70 -3.15 0.48 -23.12
CA GLY A 70 -4.06 -0.59 -23.56
C GLY A 70 -3.51 -1.99 -23.26
N TYR A 71 -2.23 -2.23 -23.51
CA TYR A 71 -1.61 -3.53 -23.23
C TYR A 71 -1.36 -3.78 -21.74
N MET A 72 -0.87 -2.79 -21.00
CA MET A 72 -0.44 -2.99 -19.62
C MET A 72 -1.56 -2.94 -18.59
N ARG A 73 -2.67 -2.24 -18.88
CA ARG A 73 -3.74 -2.00 -17.88
C ARG A 73 -4.38 -3.28 -17.40
N ASP A 74 -4.68 -4.23 -18.29
CA ASP A 74 -5.34 -5.48 -17.93
C ASP A 74 -4.43 -6.35 -17.05
N GLU A 75 -3.17 -6.51 -17.44
CA GLU A 75 -2.17 -7.27 -16.68
C GLU A 75 -1.94 -6.67 -15.29
N LEU A 76 -1.78 -5.34 -15.22
CA LEU A 76 -1.62 -4.63 -13.95
C LEU A 76 -2.85 -4.76 -13.05
N THR A 77 -4.05 -4.71 -13.62
CA THR A 77 -5.30 -4.86 -12.86
C THR A 77 -5.42 -6.28 -12.29
N GLN A 78 -5.12 -7.30 -13.10
CA GLN A 78 -5.12 -8.69 -12.65
C GLN A 78 -4.08 -8.94 -11.56
N SER A 79 -2.86 -8.42 -11.72
CA SER A 79 -1.79 -8.51 -10.73
C SER A 79 -2.19 -7.88 -9.39
N ARG A 80 -2.83 -6.69 -9.42
CA ARG A 80 -3.32 -6.03 -8.21
C ARG A 80 -4.44 -6.81 -7.53
N ALA A 81 -5.39 -7.35 -8.30
CA ALA A 81 -6.46 -8.18 -7.75
C ALA A 81 -5.91 -9.44 -7.05
N ALA A 82 -4.89 -10.07 -7.64
CA ALA A 82 -4.20 -11.20 -7.03
C ALA A 82 -3.50 -10.81 -5.71
N SER A 83 -2.77 -9.70 -5.69
CA SER A 83 -2.15 -9.18 -4.47
C SER A 83 -3.17 -8.84 -3.39
N ILE A 84 -4.32 -8.27 -3.75
CA ILE A 84 -5.42 -7.97 -2.81
C ILE A 84 -5.96 -9.26 -2.18
N ALA A 85 -6.19 -10.31 -2.96
CA ALA A 85 -6.67 -11.59 -2.43
C ALA A 85 -5.70 -12.17 -1.39
N VAL A 86 -4.40 -12.16 -1.69
CA VAL A 86 -3.35 -12.59 -0.76
C VAL A 86 -3.36 -11.75 0.52
N VAL A 87 -3.49 -10.42 0.40
CA VAL A 87 -3.45 -9.53 1.56
C VAL A 87 -4.66 -9.70 2.47
N LYS A 88 -5.83 -10.02 1.92
CA LYS A 88 -7.01 -10.37 2.74
C LYS A 88 -6.71 -11.59 3.61
N GLU A 89 -6.17 -12.65 3.04
CA GLU A 89 -5.76 -13.86 3.80
C GLU A 89 -4.72 -13.53 4.88
N VAL A 90 -3.73 -12.69 4.57
CA VAL A 90 -2.71 -12.23 5.52
C VAL A 90 -3.32 -11.43 6.68
N LEU A 91 -4.30 -10.58 6.41
CA LEU A 91 -4.93 -9.75 7.44
C LEU A 91 -5.91 -10.53 8.32
N GLU A 92 -6.54 -11.58 7.78
CA GLU A 92 -7.43 -12.49 8.50
C GLU A 92 -6.69 -13.48 9.40
N SER A 93 -5.41 -13.74 9.13
CA SER A 93 -4.56 -14.68 9.88
C SER A 93 -3.50 -13.98 10.75
N THR A 94 -3.14 -14.61 11.87
CA THR A 94 -1.99 -14.19 12.71
C THR A 94 -0.78 -15.11 12.53
N GLU A 95 -0.78 -15.97 11.52
CA GLU A 95 0.32 -16.88 11.23
C GLU A 95 1.52 -16.15 10.60
N LEU A 96 2.68 -16.81 10.61
CA LEU A 96 3.84 -16.34 9.87
C LEU A 96 3.56 -16.39 8.37
N ILE A 97 4.03 -15.38 7.66
CA ILE A 97 3.84 -15.23 6.21
C ILE A 97 5.17 -15.36 5.47
N THR A 98 5.09 -15.76 4.21
CA THR A 98 6.25 -15.88 3.32
C THR A 98 6.69 -14.52 2.78
N ALA A 99 7.91 -14.42 2.25
CA ALA A 99 8.38 -13.23 1.53
C ALA A 99 7.43 -12.81 0.39
N GLY A 100 6.86 -13.77 -0.35
CA GLY A 100 5.90 -13.50 -1.43
C GLY A 100 4.61 -12.84 -0.93
N GLN A 101 4.08 -13.31 0.21
CA GLN A 101 2.93 -12.69 0.86
C GLN A 101 3.25 -11.30 1.39
N LEU A 102 4.45 -11.09 1.94
CA LEU A 102 4.89 -9.78 2.41
C LEU A 102 5.10 -8.79 1.23
N HIS A 103 5.58 -9.25 0.07
CA HIS A 103 5.61 -8.44 -1.15
C HIS A 103 4.23 -8.05 -1.67
N ALA A 104 3.25 -8.96 -1.60
CA ALA A 104 1.86 -8.64 -1.92
C ALA A 104 1.31 -7.57 -0.95
N PHE A 105 1.62 -7.71 0.35
CA PHE A 105 1.29 -6.73 1.38
C PHE A 105 1.88 -5.34 1.10
N MET A 106 3.18 -5.27 0.83
CA MET A 106 3.88 -4.05 0.40
C MET A 106 3.19 -3.40 -0.81
N THR A 107 2.85 -4.21 -1.81
CA THR A 107 2.21 -3.74 -3.04
C THR A 107 0.84 -3.10 -2.76
N VAL A 108 0.03 -3.75 -1.92
CA VAL A 108 -1.32 -3.24 -1.56
C VAL A 108 -1.22 -1.98 -0.70
N LEU A 109 -0.32 -1.92 0.28
CA LEU A 109 -0.08 -0.70 1.06
C LEU A 109 0.32 0.48 0.17
N ASN A 110 1.23 0.24 -0.78
CA ASN A 110 1.62 1.28 -1.74
C ASN A 110 0.44 1.72 -2.62
N ASN A 111 -0.39 0.78 -3.10
CA ASN A 111 -1.58 1.12 -3.88
C ASN A 111 -2.56 1.99 -3.07
N LEU A 112 -2.84 1.62 -1.81
CA LEU A 112 -3.68 2.42 -0.91
C LEU A 112 -3.12 3.83 -0.73
N ARG A 113 -1.81 3.94 -0.48
CA ARG A 113 -1.13 5.22 -0.33
C ARG A 113 -1.24 6.07 -1.60
N LEU A 114 -1.05 5.50 -2.78
CA LEU A 114 -1.17 6.22 -4.05
C LEU A 114 -2.59 6.71 -4.34
N VAL A 115 -3.62 5.89 -4.06
CA VAL A 115 -5.02 6.29 -4.18
C VAL A 115 -5.33 7.43 -3.21
N LEU A 116 -4.97 7.26 -1.94
CA LEU A 116 -5.23 8.26 -0.90
C LEU A 116 -4.49 9.57 -1.16
N GLY A 117 -3.22 9.49 -1.60
CA GLY A 117 -2.45 10.66 -1.99
C GLY A 117 -3.07 11.40 -3.18
N THR A 118 -3.71 10.70 -4.11
CA THR A 118 -4.45 11.31 -5.22
C THR A 118 -5.70 12.03 -4.72
N LEU A 119 -6.41 11.47 -3.74
CA LEU A 119 -7.59 12.08 -3.13
C LEU A 119 -7.26 13.32 -2.30
N LEU A 120 -6.11 13.30 -1.62
CA LEU A 120 -5.58 14.40 -0.82
C LEU A 120 -4.87 15.48 -1.66
N ASP A 121 -4.65 15.23 -2.95
CA ASP A 121 -3.84 16.07 -3.85
C ASP A 121 -2.40 16.33 -3.33
N VAL A 122 -1.80 15.33 -2.67
CA VAL A 122 -0.46 15.45 -2.05
C VAL A 122 0.59 15.77 -3.11
N GLY A 123 1.29 16.89 -2.94
CA GLY A 123 2.46 17.33 -3.70
C GLY A 123 3.80 17.01 -3.02
N GLU A 124 4.90 17.40 -3.66
CA GLU A 124 6.27 17.15 -3.16
C GLU A 124 6.62 17.97 -1.91
N ASP A 125 5.95 19.10 -1.70
CA ASP A 125 6.19 20.03 -0.59
C ASP A 125 5.22 19.84 0.60
N ASP A 126 4.30 18.87 0.52
CA ASP A 126 3.31 18.63 1.57
C ASP A 126 3.88 17.69 2.64
N PHE A 127 3.95 18.18 3.88
CA PHE A 127 4.36 17.40 5.04
C PHE A 127 3.15 17.13 5.95
N GLU A 128 2.98 15.86 6.36
CA GLU A 128 1.89 15.45 7.24
C GLU A 128 1.87 16.20 8.59
N ASP A 129 3.04 16.57 9.09
CA ASP A 129 3.19 17.29 10.36
C ASP A 129 2.72 18.75 10.30
N ASP A 130 2.50 19.30 9.10
CA ASP A 130 2.05 20.68 8.88
C ASP A 130 0.52 20.79 8.77
N ILE A 131 -0.22 19.68 8.86
CA ILE A 131 -1.68 19.64 8.69
C ILE A 131 -2.41 20.01 10.00
N ASP A 132 -3.31 20.99 9.93
CA ASP A 132 -4.15 21.41 11.06
C ASP A 132 -5.10 20.28 11.49
N GLU A 133 -5.21 20.03 12.79
CA GLU A 133 -6.14 19.04 13.37
C GLU A 133 -7.62 19.33 13.07
N ASN A 134 -7.94 20.58 12.72
CA ASN A 134 -9.27 21.01 12.31
C ASN A 134 -9.53 20.87 10.81
N ASP A 135 -8.53 20.44 10.02
CA ASP A 135 -8.71 20.17 8.60
C ASP A 135 -9.74 19.04 8.41
N PRO A 136 -10.78 19.21 7.57
CA PRO A 136 -11.76 18.16 7.30
C PRO A 136 -11.14 16.84 6.77
N ALA A 137 -9.95 16.91 6.17
CA ALA A 137 -9.19 15.78 5.66
C ALA A 137 -8.12 15.25 6.65
N PHE A 138 -8.05 15.77 7.88
CA PHE A 138 -7.03 15.38 8.87
C PHE A 138 -6.97 13.86 9.10
N GLY A 139 -8.12 13.18 9.15
CA GLY A 139 -8.16 11.71 9.30
C GLY A 139 -7.55 10.97 8.10
N GLN A 140 -7.74 11.48 6.89
CA GLN A 140 -7.15 10.95 5.67
C GLN A 140 -5.62 11.16 5.66
N TRP A 141 -5.15 12.32 6.13
CA TRP A 141 -3.72 12.57 6.32
C TRP A 141 -3.08 11.62 7.34
N GLN A 142 -3.72 11.41 8.48
CA GLN A 142 -3.26 10.43 9.48
C GLN A 142 -3.18 9.00 8.89
N LEU A 143 -4.17 8.61 8.10
CA LEU A 143 -4.16 7.31 7.41
C LEU A 143 -3.01 7.23 6.39
N TYR A 144 -2.79 8.30 5.62
CA TYR A 144 -1.70 8.37 4.64
C TYR A 144 -0.33 8.18 5.31
N GLY A 145 -0.12 8.82 6.46
CA GLY A 145 1.08 8.64 7.29
C GLY A 145 1.22 7.25 7.88
N TYR A 146 0.14 6.71 8.44
CA TYR A 146 0.12 5.35 8.98
C TYR A 146 0.49 4.31 7.91
N LEU A 147 -0.06 4.43 6.70
CA LEU A 147 0.27 3.56 5.58
C LEU A 147 1.73 3.72 5.15
N GLY A 148 2.25 4.95 5.16
CA GLY A 148 3.66 5.24 4.90
C GLY A 148 4.59 4.56 5.91
N TRP A 149 4.31 4.72 7.19
CA TRP A 149 5.05 4.08 8.28
C TRP A 149 5.03 2.55 8.18
N LEU A 150 3.85 1.97 7.95
CA LEU A 150 3.73 0.51 7.82
C LEU A 150 4.45 -0.03 6.57
N LEU A 151 4.42 0.72 5.47
CA LEU A 151 5.16 0.40 4.25
C LEU A 151 6.68 0.44 4.49
N GLU A 152 7.19 1.43 5.22
CA GLU A 152 8.59 1.52 5.59
C GLU A 152 9.04 0.27 6.37
N TRP A 153 8.29 -0.13 7.41
CA TRP A 153 8.59 -1.36 8.16
C TRP A 153 8.56 -2.62 7.29
N THR A 154 7.62 -2.68 6.34
CA THR A 154 7.52 -3.79 5.39
C THR A 154 8.76 -3.87 4.51
N ILE A 155 9.23 -2.73 3.99
CA ILE A 155 10.43 -2.64 3.15
C ILE A 155 11.68 -3.01 3.97
N SER A 156 11.86 -2.45 5.17
CA SER A 156 13.02 -2.75 6.00
C SER A 156 13.09 -4.24 6.35
N ALA A 157 11.96 -4.87 6.65
CA ALA A 157 11.88 -6.31 6.89
C ALA A 157 12.30 -7.13 5.66
N LEU A 158 11.81 -6.79 4.47
CA LEU A 158 12.17 -7.45 3.20
C LEU A 158 13.64 -7.25 2.82
N SER A 159 14.19 -6.07 3.09
CA SER A 159 15.60 -5.73 2.80
C SER A 159 16.58 -6.34 3.80
N GLY A 160 16.11 -6.86 4.93
CA GLY A 160 16.94 -7.30 6.04
C GLY A 160 17.63 -6.15 6.78
N GLU A 161 17.10 -4.94 6.62
CA GLU A 161 17.59 -3.74 7.31
C GLU A 161 16.92 -3.63 8.68
N ASP A 162 17.71 -3.36 9.71
CA ASP A 162 17.22 -3.16 11.07
C ASP A 162 16.73 -1.71 11.24
N ASN A 163 15.40 -1.50 11.39
CA ASN A 163 14.81 -0.24 11.87
C ASN A 163 14.95 -0.09 13.41
#